data_AF-A0A5B6V3N2-F1
#
_entry.id   AF-A0A5B6V3N2-F1
#
_cell.length_a   1.000
_cell.length_b   1.000
_cell.length_c   1.000
_cell.angle_alpha   90.00
_cell.angle_beta   90.00
_cell.angle_gamma   90.00
#
_symmetry.space_group_name_H-M   'P 1'
#
loop_
_entity.id
_entity.type
_entity.pdbx_description
1 polymer ?
#
loop_
_entity_poly.entity_id
_entity_poly.type
_entity_poly.pdbx_seq_one_letter_code
_entity_poly.pdbx_strand_id
1 'polypeptide(L)'
;MGSAPAQIPTSFGHELRACLRCRLVKTYDQFRESGCENCPFFKMDEDNERVVDCTTPNFNGIISVMDPSRSWAARWLRIGRFVPGCYTLAVSEALPEDLQVRVKFINQHILFNKGNMEDGRYGTRFGHNLCEEVHVQYVPPKRII
;
A
#
# COMPACT_ATOMS: atom_id res chain seq x y z
N MET A 1 0.79 -12.94 -19.06
CA MET A 1 -0.57 -12.33 -19.04
C MET A 1 -0.63 -11.42 -17.83
N GLY A 2 -0.71 -10.10 -18.04
CA GLY A 2 -0.80 -9.14 -16.94
C GLY A 2 -2.17 -9.24 -16.28
N SER A 3 -2.20 -9.35 -14.95
CA SER A 3 -3.46 -9.24 -14.20
C SER A 3 -4.06 -7.84 -14.41
N ALA A 4 -5.39 -7.75 -14.45
CA ALA A 4 -6.07 -6.46 -14.54
C ALA A 4 -5.65 -5.52 -13.39
N PRO A 5 -5.55 -4.20 -13.64
CA PRO A 5 -5.23 -3.24 -12.59
C PRO A 5 -6.35 -3.18 -11.55
N ALA A 6 -6.00 -2.90 -10.31
CA ALA A 6 -6.96 -2.60 -9.25
C ALA A 6 -7.71 -1.31 -9.56
N GLN A 7 -8.93 -1.21 -9.04
CA GLN A 7 -9.74 -0.01 -9.15
C GLN A 7 -9.04 1.19 -8.47
N ILE A 8 -9.01 2.33 -9.15
CA ILE A 8 -8.42 3.58 -8.63
C ILE A 8 -9.38 4.15 -7.56
N PRO A 9 -8.87 4.67 -6.42
CA PRO A 9 -9.70 5.38 -5.47
C PRO A 9 -10.52 6.50 -6.13
N THR A 10 -11.83 6.47 -5.95
CA THR A 10 -12.76 7.45 -6.56
C THR A 10 -12.77 8.80 -5.86
N SER A 11 -12.20 8.87 -4.65
CA SER A 11 -12.16 10.08 -3.84
C SER A 11 -10.94 10.04 -2.91
N PHE A 12 -10.48 11.23 -2.50
CA PHE A 12 -9.31 11.41 -1.65
C PHE A 12 -9.77 12.09 -0.36
N GLY A 13 -10.22 11.30 0.61
CA GLY A 13 -10.78 11.77 1.87
C GLY A 13 -10.73 10.72 2.97
N HIS A 14 -11.52 10.94 4.03
CA HIS A 14 -11.59 10.03 5.18
C HIS A 14 -12.20 8.66 4.85
N GLU A 15 -12.81 8.49 3.67
CA GLU A 15 -13.33 7.18 3.24
C GLU A 15 -12.25 6.22 2.72
N LEU A 16 -11.00 6.68 2.55
CA LEU A 16 -9.91 5.82 2.12
C LEU A 16 -9.53 4.81 3.19
N ARG A 17 -9.30 3.58 2.74
CA ARG A 17 -8.86 2.48 3.59
C ARG A 17 -7.72 1.74 2.91
N ALA A 18 -6.81 1.21 3.72
CA ALA A 18 -5.73 0.34 3.27
C ALA A 18 -6.01 -1.10 3.71
N CYS A 19 -5.88 -2.05 2.79
CA CYS A 19 -5.92 -3.47 3.14
C CYS A 19 -4.74 -3.83 4.04
N LEU A 20 -5.03 -4.40 5.22
CA LEU A 20 -4.03 -4.73 6.23
C LEU A 20 -3.03 -5.80 5.76
N ARG A 21 -3.39 -6.61 4.75
CA ARG A 21 -2.49 -7.60 4.14
C ARG A 21 -1.62 -7.06 3.03
N CYS A 22 -2.24 -6.52 1.97
CA CYS A 22 -1.56 -6.21 0.72
C CYS A 22 -1.25 -4.72 0.54
N ARG A 23 -1.74 -3.86 1.45
CA ARG A 23 -1.60 -2.40 1.44
C ARG A 23 -2.31 -1.69 0.29
N LEU A 24 -3.14 -2.38 -0.48
CA LEU A 24 -3.96 -1.74 -1.53
C LEU A 24 -4.88 -0.70 -0.88
N VAL A 25 -4.97 0.47 -1.50
CA VAL A 25 -5.79 1.60 -1.05
C VAL A 25 -6.96 1.78 -2.00
N LYS A 26 -8.17 1.77 -1.45
CA LYS A 26 -9.46 2.01 -2.11
C LYS A 26 -10.38 2.74 -1.12
N THR A 27 -11.53 3.23 -1.56
CA THR A 27 -12.56 3.71 -0.63
C THR A 27 -13.25 2.53 0.07
N TYR A 28 -13.92 2.79 1.20
CA TYR A 28 -14.76 1.79 1.87
C TYR A 28 -15.76 1.15 0.90
N ASP A 29 -16.51 1.95 0.15
CA ASP A 29 -17.52 1.46 -0.79
C ASP A 29 -16.91 0.61 -1.90
N GLN A 30 -15.72 0.95 -2.38
CA GLN A 30 -15.04 0.15 -3.38
C GLN A 30 -14.58 -1.22 -2.84
N PHE A 31 -14.17 -1.32 -1.57
CA PHE A 31 -13.91 -2.62 -0.96
C PHE A 31 -15.20 -3.41 -0.73
N ARG A 32 -16.28 -2.71 -0.38
CA ARG A 32 -17.61 -3.28 -0.17
C ARG A 32 -18.20 -3.86 -1.45
N GLU A 33 -18.00 -3.20 -2.59
CA GLU A 33 -18.62 -3.57 -3.86
C GLU A 33 -17.79 -4.59 -4.66
N SER A 34 -16.47 -4.48 -4.66
CA SER A 34 -15.59 -5.31 -5.50
C SER A 34 -14.49 -6.04 -4.74
N GLY A 35 -14.45 -5.92 -3.42
CA GLY A 35 -13.46 -6.57 -2.59
C GLY A 35 -12.04 -6.06 -2.81
N CYS A 36 -11.06 -6.90 -2.44
CA CYS A 36 -9.65 -6.63 -2.64
C CYS A 36 -9.08 -7.53 -3.75
N GLU A 37 -8.57 -6.93 -4.82
CA GLU A 37 -8.06 -7.59 -6.01
C GLU A 37 -6.84 -8.49 -5.71
N ASN A 38 -6.09 -8.18 -4.65
CA ASN A 38 -4.94 -8.98 -4.21
C ASN A 38 -5.29 -10.00 -3.11
N CYS A 39 -6.47 -9.86 -2.49
CA CYS A 39 -6.89 -10.66 -1.34
C CYS A 39 -8.34 -11.16 -1.46
N PRO A 40 -8.70 -11.88 -2.55
CA PRO A 40 -10.09 -12.32 -2.78
C PRO A 40 -10.61 -13.28 -1.70
N PHE A 41 -9.73 -13.96 -0.97
CA PHE A 41 -10.12 -14.88 0.12
C PHE A 41 -10.68 -14.17 1.37
N PHE A 42 -10.57 -12.83 1.45
CA PHE A 42 -11.27 -12.05 2.47
C PHE A 42 -12.76 -11.88 2.18
N LYS A 43 -13.22 -12.10 0.93
CA LYS A 43 -14.65 -12.11 0.54
C LYS A 43 -15.43 -10.87 1.01
N MET A 44 -14.80 -9.70 0.91
CA MET A 44 -15.39 -8.43 1.37
C MET A 44 -16.61 -8.00 0.55
N ASP A 45 -16.71 -8.47 -0.68
CA ASP A 45 -17.81 -8.31 -1.62
C ASP A 45 -19.03 -9.18 -1.28
N GLU A 46 -18.82 -10.27 -0.54
CA GLU A 46 -19.89 -11.13 -0.02
C GLU A 46 -20.27 -10.76 1.43
N ASP A 47 -19.28 -10.35 2.23
CA ASP A 47 -19.42 -10.05 3.65
C ASP A 47 -18.84 -8.66 3.97
N ASN A 48 -19.75 -7.68 4.06
CA ASN A 48 -19.38 -6.28 4.26
C ASN A 48 -18.72 -6.01 5.62
N GLU A 49 -18.98 -6.84 6.63
CA GLU A 49 -18.35 -6.69 7.96
C GLU A 49 -16.84 -6.92 7.85
N ARG A 50 -16.40 -7.79 6.92
CA ARG A 50 -14.97 -8.05 6.64
C ARG A 50 -14.22 -6.84 6.15
N VAL A 51 -14.89 -5.85 5.54
CA VAL A 51 -14.22 -4.62 5.09
C VAL A 51 -13.57 -3.94 6.28
N VAL A 52 -14.28 -3.82 7.40
CA VAL A 52 -13.77 -3.15 8.60
C VAL A 52 -12.65 -3.97 9.25
N ASP A 53 -12.79 -5.28 9.32
CA ASP A 53 -11.80 -6.17 9.96
C ASP A 53 -10.49 -6.31 9.17
N CYS A 54 -10.57 -6.21 7.84
CA CYS A 54 -9.43 -6.47 6.95
C CYS A 54 -8.75 -5.20 6.44
N THR A 55 -9.28 -4.02 6.75
CA THR A 55 -8.77 -2.73 6.24
C THR A 55 -8.78 -1.65 7.33
N THR A 56 -7.91 -0.66 7.21
CA THR A 56 -7.82 0.45 8.17
C THR A 56 -7.84 1.81 7.48
N PRO A 57 -8.48 2.84 8.06
CA PRO A 57 -8.29 4.22 7.63
C PRO A 57 -6.94 4.81 8.10
N ASN A 58 -6.26 4.17 9.05
CA ASN A 58 -5.05 4.68 9.70
C ASN A 58 -3.78 4.17 8.99
N PHE A 59 -3.49 4.76 7.83
CA PHE A 59 -2.29 4.46 7.05
C PHE A 59 -1.49 5.73 6.72
N ASN A 60 -0.23 5.57 6.29
CA ASN A 60 0.64 6.71 5.96
C ASN A 60 1.13 6.64 4.51
N GLY A 61 0.91 7.72 3.77
CA GLY A 61 1.35 7.89 2.40
C GLY A 61 0.63 6.98 1.41
N ILE A 62 0.61 7.40 0.14
CA ILE A 62 0.07 6.63 -0.99
C ILE A 62 1.12 6.62 -2.10
N ILE A 63 1.27 5.48 -2.76
CA ILE A 63 2.06 5.29 -3.97
C ILE A 63 1.19 4.63 -5.04
N SER A 64 1.18 5.20 -6.23
CA SER A 64 0.55 4.61 -7.41
C SER A 64 1.60 3.82 -8.20
N VAL A 65 1.36 2.53 -8.39
CA VAL A 65 2.29 1.62 -9.07
C VAL A 65 1.67 1.09 -10.35
N MET A 66 2.26 1.47 -11.49
CA MET A 66 1.79 1.06 -12.82
C MET A 66 2.36 -0.29 -13.26
N ASP A 67 3.62 -0.58 -12.92
CA ASP A 67 4.27 -1.87 -13.17
C ASP A 67 4.97 -2.38 -11.90
N PRO A 68 4.26 -3.16 -11.06
CA PRO A 68 4.83 -3.68 -9.82
C PRO A 68 6.03 -4.60 -10.05
N SER A 69 6.07 -5.32 -11.17
CA SER A 69 7.11 -6.32 -11.45
C SER A 69 8.48 -5.68 -11.78
N ARG A 70 8.46 -4.48 -12.38
CA ARG A 70 9.66 -3.74 -12.77
C ARG A 70 10.04 -2.62 -11.81
N SER A 71 9.12 -2.15 -10.97
CA SER A 71 9.35 -1.05 -10.04
C SER A 71 10.27 -1.43 -8.87
N TRP A 72 11.35 -0.66 -8.67
CA TRP A 72 12.19 -0.78 -7.47
C TRP A 72 11.40 -0.48 -6.19
N ALA A 73 10.59 0.59 -6.19
CA ALA A 73 9.76 0.95 -5.03
C ALA A 73 8.77 -0.16 -4.67
N ALA A 74 8.17 -0.82 -5.68
CA ALA A 74 7.28 -1.95 -5.46
C ALA A 74 8.02 -3.17 -4.86
N ARG A 75 9.25 -3.44 -5.30
CA ARG A 75 10.11 -4.49 -4.70
C ARG A 75 10.48 -4.16 -3.26
N TRP A 76 10.88 -2.91 -2.99
CA TRP A 76 11.21 -2.44 -1.64
C TRP A 76 10.02 -2.59 -0.67
N LEU A 77 8.83 -2.21 -1.12
CA LEU A 77 7.59 -2.33 -0.36
C LEU A 77 7.02 -3.75 -0.32
N ARG A 78 7.65 -4.72 -1.00
CA ARG A 78 7.18 -6.11 -1.15
C ARG A 78 5.80 -6.25 -1.81
N ILE A 79 5.43 -5.29 -2.67
CA ILE A 79 4.19 -5.29 -3.45
C ILE A 79 4.41 -5.65 -4.93
N GLY A 80 5.63 -6.03 -5.32
CA GLY A 80 5.98 -6.30 -6.73
C GLY A 80 5.30 -7.51 -7.38
N ARG A 81 4.55 -8.32 -6.61
CA ARG A 81 3.73 -9.44 -7.10
C ARG A 81 2.24 -9.11 -7.18
N PHE A 82 1.84 -7.92 -6.74
CA PHE A 82 0.45 -7.48 -6.75
C PHE A 82 0.09 -6.82 -8.07
N VAL A 83 -1.21 -6.58 -8.27
CA VAL A 83 -1.72 -5.91 -9.46
C VAL A 83 -1.30 -4.43 -9.49
N PRO A 84 -1.26 -3.77 -10.66
CA PRO A 84 -1.09 -2.32 -10.70
C PRO A 84 -2.20 -1.62 -9.90
N GLY A 85 -1.88 -0.56 -9.16
CA GLY A 85 -2.86 0.12 -8.30
C GLY A 85 -2.25 1.12 -7.32
N CYS A 86 -3.10 1.67 -6.44
CA CYS A 86 -2.69 2.57 -5.35
C CYS A 86 -2.43 1.77 -4.08
N TYR A 87 -1.28 1.97 -3.45
CA TYR A 87 -0.86 1.28 -2.23
C TYR A 87 -0.44 2.28 -1.16
N THR A 88 -0.48 1.89 0.11
CA THR A 88 0.09 2.69 1.19
C THR A 88 1.54 2.33 1.49
N LEU A 89 2.31 3.31 1.97
CA LEU A 89 3.70 3.12 2.39
C LEU A 89 3.79 2.40 3.75
N ALA A 90 2.83 2.64 4.65
CA ALA A 90 2.83 2.04 5.98
C ALA A 90 1.42 1.88 6.56
N VAL A 91 1.25 0.79 7.32
CA VAL A 91 0.05 0.45 8.10
C VAL A 91 0.53 0.06 9.49
N SER A 92 -0.08 0.64 10.53
CA SER A 92 0.32 0.39 11.93
C SER A 92 -0.50 -0.70 12.61
N GLU A 93 -1.66 -1.04 12.06
CA GLU A 93 -2.59 -2.01 12.63
C GLU A 93 -2.32 -3.42 12.11
N ALA A 94 -2.52 -4.42 12.96
CA ALA A 94 -2.44 -5.83 12.61
C ALA A 94 -3.82 -6.36 12.18
N LEU A 95 -3.82 -7.39 11.33
CA LEU A 95 -5.02 -8.17 11.09
C LEU A 95 -5.46 -8.88 12.38
N PRO A 96 -6.76 -9.08 12.61
CA PRO A 96 -7.26 -9.96 13.67
C PRO A 96 -6.61 -11.36 13.62
N GLU A 97 -6.38 -11.97 14.78
CA GLU A 97 -5.64 -13.23 14.94
C GLU A 97 -6.27 -14.39 14.14
N ASP A 98 -7.60 -14.46 14.09
CA ASP A 98 -8.36 -15.44 13.32
C ASP A 98 -8.12 -15.32 11.81
N LEU A 99 -7.83 -14.11 11.34
CA LEU A 99 -7.52 -13.82 9.93
C LEU A 99 -6.04 -13.98 9.60
N GLN A 100 -5.14 -13.85 10.58
CA GLN A 100 -3.69 -13.98 10.42
C GLN A 100 -3.26 -15.38 9.95
N VAL A 101 -3.95 -16.44 10.39
CA VAL A 101 -3.63 -17.85 10.06
C VAL A 101 -3.59 -18.11 8.54
N ARG A 102 -4.33 -17.31 7.76
CA ARG A 102 -4.47 -17.45 6.30
C ARG A 102 -3.45 -16.61 5.52
N VAL A 103 -2.54 -15.91 6.20
CA VAL A 103 -1.65 -14.92 5.61
C VAL A 103 -0.18 -15.27 5.90
N LYS A 104 0.63 -15.44 4.85
CA LYS A 104 2.10 -15.37 5.01
C LYS A 104 2.44 -13.93 5.36
N PHE A 105 2.78 -13.66 6.61
CA PHE A 105 3.08 -12.31 7.09
C PHE A 105 4.12 -11.63 6.19
N ILE A 106 3.72 -10.52 5.59
CA ILE A 106 4.68 -9.53 5.13
C ILE A 106 5.17 -8.89 6.43
N ASN A 107 6.34 -9.31 6.94
CA ASN A 107 6.91 -8.78 8.19
C ASN A 107 6.62 -7.27 8.30
N GLN A 108 5.77 -6.95 9.27
CA GLN A 108 5.03 -5.68 9.35
C GLN A 108 5.91 -4.51 9.81
N HIS A 109 7.17 -4.80 10.15
CA HIS A 109 8.20 -3.82 10.45
C HIS A 109 8.85 -3.30 9.16
N ILE A 110 8.11 -2.52 8.36
CA ILE A 110 8.78 -1.35 7.79
C ILE A 110 8.86 -0.37 8.94
N LEU A 111 9.90 -0.51 9.76
CA LEU A 111 10.36 0.56 10.62
C LEU A 111 10.69 1.72 9.66
N PHE A 112 9.70 2.54 9.35
CA PHE A 112 9.96 3.96 9.19
C PHE A 112 10.54 4.32 10.54
N ASN A 113 11.87 4.34 10.59
CA ASN A 113 12.63 4.62 11.79
C ASN A 113 12.14 5.98 12.28
N LYS A 114 11.25 5.98 13.29
CA LYS A 114 10.81 7.23 13.93
C LYS A 114 11.98 7.90 14.67
N GLY A 115 13.13 7.23 14.80
CA GLY A 115 14.41 7.84 15.11
C GLY A 115 15.21 8.09 13.84
N ASN A 116 15.65 9.34 13.64
CA ASN A 116 16.65 9.81 12.67
C ASN A 116 16.13 10.61 11.47
N MET A 117 15.11 11.46 11.66
CA MET A 117 14.89 12.60 10.76
C MET A 117 15.66 13.87 11.22
N GLU A 118 16.57 13.76 12.19
CA GLU A 118 17.35 14.91 12.68
C GLU A 118 18.84 14.89 12.30
N ASP A 119 19.40 13.74 11.92
CA ASP A 119 20.82 13.65 11.57
C ASP A 119 21.00 13.29 10.09
N GLY A 120 21.33 14.31 9.29
CA GLY A 120 21.66 14.24 7.86
C GLY A 120 22.92 13.43 7.52
N ARG A 121 23.03 12.19 8.00
CA ARG A 121 24.13 11.27 7.71
C ARG A 121 23.65 9.84 7.52
N TYR A 122 23.09 9.57 6.34
CA TYR A 122 23.09 8.23 5.74
C TYR A 122 23.65 8.32 4.30
N GLY A 123 24.97 8.40 4.19
CA GLY A 123 25.71 7.78 3.09
C GLY A 123 26.13 6.40 3.60
N THR A 124 25.99 5.27 2.91
CA THR A 124 26.31 4.94 1.52
C THR A 124 25.66 3.56 1.24
N ARG A 125 25.25 3.12 0.04
CA ARG A 125 25.69 3.42 -1.32
C ARG A 125 24.47 3.59 -2.23
N PHE A 126 24.23 4.83 -2.66
CA PHE A 126 23.50 5.08 -3.90
C PHE A 126 24.45 4.81 -5.06
N GLY A 127 24.17 3.77 -5.84
CA GLY A 127 24.78 3.61 -7.15
C GLY A 127 24.36 4.80 -8.01
N HIS A 128 25.34 5.58 -8.45
CA HIS A 128 25.22 6.90 -9.07
C HIS A 128 24.54 6.93 -10.46
N ASN A 129 23.78 5.90 -10.86
CA ASN A 129 23.32 5.70 -12.25
C ASN A 129 21.84 5.25 -12.40
N LEU A 130 20.95 5.47 -11.43
CA LEU A 130 19.59 4.88 -11.49
C LEU A 130 18.43 5.90 -11.54
N CYS A 131 18.72 7.20 -11.70
CA CYS A 131 17.70 8.24 -11.77
C CYS A 131 17.20 8.57 -13.20
N GLU A 132 17.72 7.91 -14.24
CA GLU A 132 17.43 8.32 -15.63
C GLU A 132 16.28 7.58 -16.34
N GLU A 133 15.62 6.59 -15.73
CA GLU A 133 14.45 5.95 -16.37
C GLU A 133 13.14 6.18 -15.60
N VAL A 134 12.62 7.40 -15.81
CA VAL A 134 11.23 7.81 -16.07
C VAL A 134 10.06 7.30 -15.20
N HIS A 135 9.34 8.29 -14.64
CA HIS A 135 7.96 8.31 -14.11
C HIS A 135 7.70 7.93 -12.63
N VAL A 136 8.50 8.44 -11.69
CA VAL A 136 8.03 8.64 -10.31
C VAL A 136 7.94 10.14 -10.03
N GLN A 137 6.74 10.72 -10.18
CA GLN A 137 6.50 12.10 -9.77
C GLN A 137 6.17 12.11 -8.28
N TYR A 138 7.14 12.52 -7.46
CA TYR A 138 6.88 12.86 -6.07
C TYR A 138 6.06 14.15 -6.02
N VAL A 139 4.83 14.08 -5.49
CA VAL A 139 3.98 15.26 -5.24
C VAL A 139 4.05 15.58 -3.75
N PRO A 140 4.79 16.62 -3.32
CA PRO A 140 4.82 17.00 -1.92
C PRO A 140 3.46 17.50 -1.45
N PRO A 141 3.03 17.22 -0.21
CA PRO A 141 1.86 17.85 0.36
C PRO A 141 2.09 19.37 0.43
N LYS A 142 1.19 20.16 -0.17
CA LYS A 142 1.22 21.62 -0.03
C LYS A 142 1.10 21.94 1.46
N ARG A 143 2.09 22.64 2.02
CA ARG A 143 1.96 23.28 3.34
C ARG A 143 0.73 24.18 3.28
N ILE A 144 -0.29 23.85 4.05
CA ILE A 144 -1.33 24.80 4.41
C ILE A 144 -0.64 25.74 5.40
N ILE A 145 -0.45 26.99 4.99
CA ILE A 145 0.03 28.09 5.83
C ILE A 145 -1.18 28.67 6.55
#